data_AF-A0A2S3YW85-F1
#
_entry.id   AF-A0A2S3YW85-F1
#
_cell.length_a   1.000
_cell.length_b   1.000
_cell.length_c   1.000
_cell.angle_alpha   90.00
_cell.angle_beta   90.00
_cell.angle_gamma   90.00
#
_symmetry.space_group_name_H-M   'P 1'
#
loop_
_entity.id
_entity.type
_entity.pdbx_description
1 polymer ?
#
loop_
_entity_poly.entity_id
_entity_poly.type
_entity_poly.pdbx_seq_one_letter_code
_entity_poly.pdbx_strand_id
1 'polypeptide(L)'
;MPLRRKRSSIPGIAVAAAIALFGVSEYVSLIPGCDIKGNISYNTGERIYHVPGQEYYSQTRVNYLDGERWFCSEETAREAGWRRAYN
;
A
#
# COMPACT_ATOMS: atom_id res chain seq x y z
N MET A 1 -40.31 -13.11 10.05
CA MET A 1 -40.66 -12.27 8.88
C MET A 1 -40.31 -10.81 9.17
N PRO A 2 -39.77 -10.07 8.18
CA PRO A 2 -38.84 -8.97 8.38
C PRO A 2 -39.52 -7.62 8.63
N LEU A 3 -38.97 -6.83 9.56
CA LEU A 3 -39.37 -5.45 9.80
C LEU A 3 -38.96 -4.56 8.61
N ARG A 4 -39.97 -3.92 8.02
CA ARG A 4 -39.88 -2.89 6.97
C ARG A 4 -38.76 -1.89 7.27
N ARG A 5 -37.68 -1.92 6.49
CA ARG A 5 -36.62 -0.91 6.49
C ARG A 5 -37.18 0.37 5.86
N LYS A 6 -37.40 1.43 6.66
CA LYS A 6 -37.71 2.77 6.12
C LYS A 6 -36.55 3.21 5.24
N ARG A 7 -36.81 3.31 3.94
CA ARG A 7 -35.87 3.81 2.92
C ARG A 7 -35.79 5.33 3.11
N SER A 8 -34.81 5.78 3.89
CA SER A 8 -34.55 7.21 4.08
C SER A 8 -33.70 7.68 2.90
N SER A 9 -34.34 8.39 1.98
CA SER A 9 -33.68 9.03 0.84
C SER A 9 -32.92 10.26 1.32
N ILE A 10 -31.59 10.14 1.44
CA ILE A 10 -30.72 11.30 1.66
C ILE A 10 -30.48 11.95 0.30
N PRO A 11 -30.81 13.24 0.10
CA PRO A 11 -30.55 13.95 -1.15
C PRO A 11 -29.03 14.05 -1.40
N GLY A 12 -28.61 13.65 -2.59
CA GLY A 12 -27.21 13.41 -3.01
C GLY A 12 -26.32 14.65 -3.19
N ILE A 13 -26.41 15.65 -2.32
CA ILE A 13 -25.56 16.86 -2.39
C ILE A 13 -24.72 17.06 -1.12
N ALA A 14 -25.04 16.39 -0.01
CA ALA A 14 -24.29 16.52 1.25
C ALA A 14 -23.09 15.56 1.41
N VAL A 15 -22.71 14.80 0.37
CA VAL A 15 -21.55 13.86 0.43
C VAL A 15 -20.30 14.43 -0.26
N ALA A 16 -20.42 15.49 -1.05
CA ALA A 16 -19.29 16.03 -1.83
C ALA A 16 -18.27 16.83 -1.00
N ALA A 17 -18.65 17.36 0.17
CA ALA A 17 -17.75 18.20 0.98
C ALA A 17 -16.96 17.43 2.06
N ALA A 18 -17.36 16.21 2.43
CA ALA A 18 -16.60 15.40 3.39
C ALA A 18 -15.42 14.65 2.73
N ILE A 19 -15.44 14.49 1.41
CA ILE A 19 -14.35 13.84 0.65
C ILE A 19 -13.13 14.77 0.52
N ALA A 20 -13.29 16.09 0.68
CA ALA A 20 -12.18 17.05 0.67
C ALA A 20 -11.40 17.09 2.01
N LEU A 21 -11.86 16.42 3.07
CA LEU A 21 -11.13 16.31 4.35
C LEU A 21 -10.77 14.87 4.73
N PHE A 22 -11.43 13.85 4.17
CA PHE A 22 -11.06 12.44 4.37
C PHE A 22 -10.32 11.80 3.17
N GLY A 23 -10.22 12.48 2.03
CA GLY A 23 -9.73 11.89 0.77
C GLY A 23 -8.31 12.28 0.34
N VAL A 24 -7.55 13.02 1.16
CA VAL A 24 -6.17 13.44 0.83
C VAL A 24 -5.11 12.88 1.78
N SER A 25 -5.50 12.17 2.84
CA SER A 25 -4.55 11.70 3.86
C SER A 25 -3.96 10.31 3.58
N GLU A 26 -4.41 9.58 2.56
CA GLU A 26 -3.90 8.24 2.25
C GLU A 26 -2.90 8.17 1.08
N TYR A 27 -2.58 9.29 0.41
CA TYR A 27 -1.90 9.22 -0.90
C TYR A 27 -0.65 10.09 -1.09
N VAL A 28 -0.03 10.59 -0.01
CA VAL A 28 1.33 11.13 -0.09
C VAL A 28 2.21 10.27 0.80
N SER A 29 3.12 9.51 0.16
CA SER A 29 4.30 8.98 0.82
C SER A 29 4.93 10.14 1.60
N LEU A 30 4.77 10.14 2.92
CA LEU A 30 5.27 11.18 3.83
C LEU A 30 6.80 11.32 3.81
N ILE A 31 7.47 10.50 3.00
CA ILE A 31 8.89 10.56 2.69
C ILE A 31 9.01 10.48 1.16
N PRO A 32 9.17 11.60 0.44
CA PRO A 32 9.38 11.55 -1.00
C PRO A 32 10.62 10.70 -1.30
N GLY A 33 10.45 9.69 -2.17
CA GLY A 33 11.55 8.85 -2.65
C GLY A 33 11.75 7.52 -1.92
N CYS A 34 10.94 7.18 -0.91
CA CYS A 34 10.99 5.87 -0.24
C CYS A 34 9.89 4.92 -0.71
N ASP A 35 9.78 4.74 -2.03
CA ASP A 35 8.69 4.00 -2.66
C ASP A 35 9.06 2.57 -3.04
N ILE A 36 10.20 2.04 -2.59
CA ILE A 36 10.60 0.66 -2.89
C ILE A 36 10.13 -0.25 -1.74
N LYS A 37 9.27 -1.21 -2.07
CA LYS A 37 8.69 -2.14 -1.09
C LYS A 37 9.56 -3.39 -0.96
N GLY A 38 10.14 -3.65 0.20
CA GLY A 38 10.81 -4.91 0.48
C GLY A 38 9.89 -5.85 1.28
N ASN A 39 9.50 -6.98 0.69
CA ASN A 39 8.82 -8.09 1.38
C ASN A 39 9.65 -9.38 1.45
N ILE A 40 9.37 -10.22 2.44
CA ILE A 40 10.01 -11.52 2.62
C ILE A 40 9.03 -12.60 2.19
N SER A 41 9.44 -13.43 1.22
CA SER A 41 8.62 -14.54 0.76
C SER A 41 8.34 -15.50 1.91
N TYR A 42 7.08 -15.69 2.27
CA TYR A 42 6.68 -16.62 3.33
C TYR A 42 7.16 -18.05 3.08
N ASN A 43 7.18 -18.48 1.81
CA ASN A 43 7.53 -19.85 1.44
C ASN A 43 9.04 -20.09 1.36
N THR A 44 9.81 -19.09 0.91
CA THR A 44 11.25 -19.25 0.60
C THR A 44 12.17 -18.47 1.54
N GLY A 45 11.64 -17.55 2.35
CA GLY A 45 12.43 -16.63 3.18
C GLY A 45 13.22 -15.61 2.36
N GLU A 46 13.00 -15.53 1.06
CA GLU A 46 13.74 -14.63 0.18
C GLU A 46 13.35 -13.18 0.41
N ARG A 47 14.35 -12.31 0.47
CA ARG A 47 14.20 -10.86 0.57
C ARG A 47 14.04 -10.27 -0.82
N ILE A 48 12.83 -9.83 -1.15
CA ILE A 48 12.46 -9.36 -2.48
C ILE A 48 12.05 -7.90 -2.38
N TYR A 49 12.62 -7.04 -3.24
CA TYR A 49 12.18 -5.65 -3.36
C TYR A 49 11.42 -5.41 -4.66
N HIS A 50 10.37 -4.58 -4.54
CA HIS A 50 9.50 -4.16 -5.63
C HIS A 50 9.61 -2.66 -5.84
N VAL A 51 9.77 -2.24 -7.09
CA VAL A 51 9.79 -0.84 -7.50
C VAL A 51 8.44 -0.42 -8.10
N PRO A 52 8.08 0.88 -8.04
CA PRO A 52 6.88 1.38 -8.70
C PRO A 52 6.84 1.00 -10.19
N GLY A 53 5.70 0.52 -10.68
CA GLY A 53 5.51 0.07 -12.06
C GLY A 53 5.65 -1.43 -12.30
N GLN A 54 6.06 -2.21 -11.30
CA GLN A 54 6.02 -3.69 -11.39
C GLN A 54 4.61 -4.24 -11.16
N GLU A 55 4.29 -5.37 -11.80
CA GLU A 55 2.98 -6.03 -11.76
C GLU A 55 2.47 -6.25 -10.33
N TYR A 56 3.34 -6.75 -9.45
CA TYR A 56 2.98 -7.08 -8.07
C TYR A 56 3.19 -5.93 -7.09
N TYR A 57 3.67 -4.77 -7.53
CA TYR A 57 4.00 -3.67 -6.62
C TYR A 57 2.81 -3.21 -5.76
N SER A 58 1.62 -3.11 -6.36
CA SER A 58 0.39 -2.70 -5.66
C SER A 58 -0.09 -3.75 -4.66
N GLN A 59 0.16 -5.03 -4.94
CA GLN A 59 -0.24 -6.17 -4.11
C GLN A 59 0.71 -6.40 -2.95
N THR A 60 2.00 -6.13 -3.14
CA THR A 60 3.01 -6.24 -2.10
C THR A 60 2.68 -5.29 -0.95
N ARG A 61 2.54 -5.87 0.25
CA ARG A 61 2.41 -5.16 1.52
C ARG A 61 3.68 -5.39 2.32
N VAL A 62 4.09 -4.39 3.07
CA VAL A 62 5.30 -4.42 3.91
C VAL A 62 4.86 -4.51 5.36
N ASN A 63 5.25 -5.58 6.04
CA ASN A 63 5.04 -5.82 7.47
C ASN A 63 6.36 -5.73 8.24
N TYR A 64 6.54 -4.62 8.96
CA TYR A 64 7.74 -4.39 9.77
C TYR A 64 7.97 -5.45 10.85
N LEU A 65 6.92 -6.12 11.34
CA LEU A 65 7.05 -7.18 12.34
C LEU A 65 7.74 -8.44 11.80
N ASP A 66 7.59 -8.69 10.50
CA ASP A 66 8.20 -9.83 9.82
C ASP A 66 9.62 -9.51 9.34
N GLY A 67 10.14 -8.31 9.64
CA GLY A 67 11.44 -7.82 9.17
C GLY A 67 11.41 -7.25 7.74
N GLU A 68 10.21 -7.06 7.18
CA GLU A 68 10.00 -6.35 5.92
C GLU A 68 10.18 -4.84 6.09
N ARG A 69 10.58 -4.14 5.03
CA ARG A 69 10.87 -2.71 5.12
C ARG A 69 10.78 -2.00 3.77
N TRP A 70 10.61 -0.68 3.85
CA TRP A 70 10.71 0.19 2.69
C TRP A 70 12.15 0.62 2.45
N PHE A 71 12.48 0.87 1.18
CA PHE A 71 13.75 1.40 0.74
C PHE A 71 13.54 2.66 -0.11
N CYS A 72 14.56 3.51 -0.13
CA CYS A 72 14.56 4.74 -0.92
C CYS A 72 15.45 4.65 -2.16
N SER A 73 16.27 3.61 -2.26
CA SER A 73 17.06 3.28 -3.45
C SER A 73 17.18 1.78 -3.64
N GLU A 74 17.27 1.33 -4.89
CA GLU A 74 17.53 -0.08 -5.21
C GLU A 74 18.92 -0.52 -4.74
N GLU A 75 19.86 0.44 -4.64
CA GLU A 75 21.20 0.20 -4.13
C GLU A 75 21.18 -0.21 -2.66
N THR A 76 20.51 0.57 -1.79
CA THR A 76 20.39 0.22 -0.37
C THR A 76 19.62 -1.08 -0.17
N ALA A 77 18.63 -1.38 -1.03
CA ALA A 77 17.95 -2.67 -1.00
C ALA A 77 18.93 -3.82 -1.30
N ARG A 78 19.72 -3.69 -2.37
CA ARG A 78 20.74 -4.68 -2.76
C ARG A 78 21.81 -4.87 -1.69
N GLU A 79 22.31 -3.77 -1.11
CA GLU A 79 23.28 -3.80 -0.01
C GLU A 79 22.72 -4.47 1.25
N ALA A 80 21.42 -4.28 1.53
CA ALA A 80 20.72 -4.98 2.60
C ALA A 80 20.45 -6.46 2.30
N GLY A 81 20.91 -6.97 1.15
CA GLY A 81 20.75 -8.37 0.73
C GLY A 81 19.40 -8.68 0.10
N TRP A 82 18.73 -7.69 -0.49
CA TRP A 82 17.44 -7.86 -1.16
C TRP A 82 17.64 -8.00 -2.67
N ARG A 83 16.92 -8.93 -3.28
CA ARG A 83 16.91 -9.10 -4.75
C ARG A 83 15.71 -8.40 -5.36
N ARG A 84 15.83 -7.97 -6.63
CA ARG A 84 14.71 -7.38 -7.37
C ARG A 84 13.64 -8.45 -7.63
N ALA A 85 12.37 -8.05 -7.55
CA ALA A 85 11.28 -8.89 -8.04
C ALA A 85 11.43 -9.12 -9.55
N TYR A 86 11.24 -10.35 -9.99
CA TYR A 86 11.09 -10.66 -11.40
C TYR A 86 9.69 -10.23 -11.86
N ASN A 87 9.59 -9.79 -13.11
CA ASN A 87 8.32 -9.49 -13.74
C ASN A 87 7.64 -10.81 -14.15
#